data_AF-A0A3G7TS57-F1
#
_entry.id   AF-A0A3G7TS57-F1
#
_cell.length_a   1.000
_cell.length_b   1.000
_cell.length_c   1.000
_cell.angle_alpha   90.00
_cell.angle_beta   90.00
_cell.angle_gamma   90.00
#
_symmetry.space_group_name_H-M   'P 1'
#
loop_
_entity.id
_entity.type
_entity.pdbx_description
1 polymer ?
#
loop_
_entity_poly.entity_id
_entity_poly.type
_entity_poly.pdbx_seq_one_letter_code
_entity_poly.pdbx_strand_id
1 'polypeptide(L)'
;MQPRIDFYTASPDALKAMIALETAVSKLPLEKPLIELVKLRASQINGCAFCVDMHTADARKSGETERRLYAVSVWRETPFFTDRERAALAWTESLTRVSETHAPDADYELLSSQFSPSEQVDLSLAIATINSWNRLAVGFRKMPQA
;
A
#
# COMPACT_ATOMS: atom_id res chain seq x y z
N MET A 1 -10.95 4.93 -20.63
CA MET A 1 -9.81 4.04 -20.99
C MET A 1 -10.33 2.62 -21.10
N GLN A 2 -9.78 1.79 -22.00
CA GLN A 2 -10.12 0.36 -22.10
C GLN A 2 -9.01 -0.51 -21.48
N PRO A 3 -9.35 -1.64 -20.83
CA PRO A 3 -8.37 -2.62 -20.37
C PRO A 3 -7.50 -3.15 -21.51
N ARG A 4 -6.22 -3.46 -21.24
CA ARG A 4 -5.30 -4.05 -22.24
C ARG A 4 -5.45 -5.56 -22.30
N ILE A 5 -5.35 -6.21 -21.15
CA ILE A 5 -5.59 -7.65 -20.96
C ILE A 5 -6.27 -7.84 -19.61
N ASP A 6 -7.05 -8.90 -19.50
CA ASP A 6 -7.45 -9.41 -18.20
C ASP A 6 -6.35 -10.36 -17.69
N PHE A 7 -5.47 -9.83 -16.85
CA PHE A 7 -4.34 -10.61 -16.33
C PHE A 7 -4.78 -11.75 -15.41
N TYR A 8 -6.00 -11.74 -14.87
CA TYR A 8 -6.52 -12.85 -14.07
C TYR A 8 -6.75 -14.10 -14.92
N THR A 9 -7.24 -13.92 -16.15
CA THR A 9 -7.54 -15.02 -17.07
C THR A 9 -6.37 -15.34 -17.99
N ALA A 10 -5.50 -14.36 -18.29
CA ALA A 10 -4.33 -14.58 -19.14
C ALA A 10 -3.26 -15.47 -18.49
N SER A 11 -3.12 -15.45 -17.16
CA SER A 11 -2.19 -16.36 -16.45
C SER A 11 -2.68 -16.67 -15.02
N PRO A 12 -3.65 -17.60 -14.88
CA PRO A 12 -4.22 -17.94 -13.57
C PRO A 12 -3.18 -18.45 -12.57
N ASP A 13 -2.23 -19.27 -13.03
CA ASP A 13 -1.18 -19.84 -12.17
C ASP A 13 -0.22 -18.77 -11.64
N ALA A 14 0.15 -17.79 -12.46
CA ALA A 14 0.97 -16.67 -11.99
C ALA A 14 0.19 -15.82 -10.96
N LEU A 15 -1.10 -15.57 -11.21
CA LEU A 15 -1.92 -14.78 -10.30
C LEU A 15 -2.22 -15.50 -8.97
N LYS A 16 -2.18 -16.83 -8.94
CA LYS A 16 -2.25 -17.61 -7.71
C LYS A 16 -1.14 -17.23 -6.73
N ALA A 17 0.07 -16.94 -7.21
CA ALA A 17 1.17 -16.50 -6.36
C ALA A 17 0.92 -15.09 -5.76
N MET A 18 0.40 -14.16 -6.57
CA MET A 18 0.01 -12.83 -6.10
C MET A 18 -1.10 -12.88 -5.05
N ILE A 19 -2.09 -13.76 -5.24
CA ILE A 19 -3.16 -13.98 -4.27
C ILE A 19 -2.60 -14.60 -2.97
N ALA A 20 -1.61 -15.49 -3.07
CA ALA A 20 -0.95 -16.07 -1.90
C ALA A 20 -0.20 -15.00 -1.08
N LEU A 21 0.47 -14.04 -1.73
CA LEU A 21 1.07 -12.88 -1.06
C LEU A 21 0.01 -12.04 -0.34
N GLU A 22 -1.10 -11.71 -1.01
CA GLU A 22 -2.20 -10.95 -0.38
C GLU A 22 -2.79 -11.72 0.81
N THR A 23 -2.92 -13.04 0.70
CA THR A 23 -3.40 -13.90 1.79
C THR A 23 -2.43 -13.96 2.96
N ALA A 24 -1.12 -13.88 2.71
CA ALA A 24 -0.13 -13.77 3.76
C ALA A 24 -0.24 -12.40 4.45
N VAL A 25 -0.34 -11.32 3.68
CA VAL A 25 -0.51 -9.95 4.20
C VAL A 25 -1.75 -9.82 5.08
N SER A 26 -2.87 -10.43 4.70
CA SER A 26 -4.11 -10.37 5.49
C SER A 26 -4.06 -11.10 6.84
N LYS A 27 -3.04 -11.94 7.04
CA LYS A 27 -2.78 -12.69 8.28
C LYS A 27 -1.66 -12.09 9.13
N LEU A 28 -0.98 -11.05 8.66
CA LEU A 28 0.07 -10.39 9.43
C LEU A 28 -0.50 -9.81 10.73
N PRO A 29 0.27 -9.79 11.83
CA PRO A 29 -0.15 -9.21 13.10
C PRO A 29 -0.09 -7.67 13.10
N LEU A 30 -0.31 -7.04 11.95
CA LEU A 30 -0.38 -5.58 11.81
C LEU A 30 -1.83 -5.11 11.84
N GLU A 31 -2.03 -3.88 12.28
CA GLU A 31 -3.32 -3.25 12.35
C GLU A 31 -3.93 -3.13 10.95
N LYS A 32 -5.12 -3.71 10.74
CA LYS A 32 -5.80 -3.64 9.43
C LYS A 32 -5.97 -2.20 8.91
N PRO A 33 -6.35 -1.20 9.74
CA PRO A 33 -6.41 0.19 9.29
C PRO A 33 -5.06 0.71 8.79
N LEU A 34 -3.95 0.35 9.45
CA LEU A 34 -2.60 0.74 9.03
C LEU A 34 -2.24 0.15 7.67
N ILE A 35 -2.55 -1.13 7.45
CA ILE A 35 -2.33 -1.79 6.16
C ILE A 35 -3.09 -1.08 5.04
N GLU A 36 -4.35 -0.69 5.25
CA GLU A 36 -5.11 0.02 4.21
C GLU A 36 -4.56 1.41 3.90
N LEU A 37 -4.04 2.15 4.91
CA LEU A 37 -3.33 3.42 4.66
C LEU A 37 -2.07 3.23 3.83
N VAL A 38 -1.28 2.20 4.13
CA VAL A 38 -0.08 1.83 3.37
C VAL A 38 -0.43 1.50 1.93
N LYS A 39 -1.46 0.66 1.72
CA LYS A 39 -1.92 0.27 0.39
C LYS A 39 -2.44 1.45 -0.41
N LEU A 40 -3.23 2.33 0.23
CA LEU A 40 -3.75 3.56 -0.38
C LEU A 40 -2.60 4.51 -0.77
N ARG A 41 -1.65 4.76 0.14
CA ARG A 41 -0.56 5.70 -0.10
C ARG A 41 0.37 5.23 -1.22
N ALA A 42 0.78 3.96 -1.21
CA ALA A 42 1.59 3.38 -2.29
C ALA A 42 0.85 3.49 -3.65
N SER A 43 -0.45 3.21 -3.66
CA SER A 43 -1.28 3.29 -4.87
C SER A 43 -1.42 4.71 -5.42
N GLN A 44 -1.51 5.72 -4.54
CA GLN A 44 -1.51 7.13 -4.94
C GLN A 44 -0.19 7.52 -5.61
N ILE A 45 0.95 7.08 -5.05
CA ILE A 45 2.28 7.36 -5.61
C ILE A 45 2.46 6.71 -6.97
N ASN A 46 2.04 5.45 -7.11
CA ASN A 46 2.17 4.68 -8.34
C ASN A 46 1.10 5.03 -9.40
N GLY A 47 0.12 5.88 -9.09
CA GLY A 47 -0.96 6.25 -10.01
C GLY A 47 -1.92 5.09 -10.35
N CYS A 48 -2.10 4.11 -9.47
CA CYS A 48 -3.05 3.01 -9.68
C CYS A 48 -4.47 3.44 -9.29
N ALA A 49 -5.24 4.01 -10.22
CA ALA A 49 -6.63 4.44 -9.94
C ALA A 49 -7.55 3.31 -9.45
N PHE A 50 -7.42 2.10 -10.01
CA PHE A 50 -8.16 0.92 -9.54
C PHE A 50 -7.85 0.60 -8.07
N CYS A 51 -6.57 0.63 -7.69
CA CYS A 51 -6.14 0.30 -6.34
C CYS A 51 -6.52 1.42 -5.35
N VAL A 52 -6.42 2.68 -5.77
CA VAL A 52 -6.86 3.83 -4.96
C VAL A 52 -8.36 3.73 -4.64
N ASP A 53 -9.20 3.45 -5.63
CA ASP A 53 -10.63 3.26 -5.45
C ASP A 53 -10.94 2.13 -4.45
N MET A 54 -10.38 0.94 -4.70
CA MET A 54 -10.58 -0.24 -3.86
C MET A 54 -10.14 -0.01 -2.40
N HIS A 55 -8.92 0.47 -2.18
CA HIS A 55 -8.39 0.67 -0.82
C HIS A 55 -9.04 1.85 -0.09
N THR A 56 -9.53 2.86 -0.82
CA THR A 56 -10.35 3.91 -0.21
C THR A 56 -11.68 3.33 0.29
N ALA A 57 -12.34 2.48 -0.51
CA ALA A 57 -13.59 1.84 -0.13
C ALA A 57 -13.41 0.87 1.05
N ASP A 58 -12.35 0.05 1.04
CA ASP A 58 -12.05 -0.90 2.11
C ASP A 58 -11.65 -0.22 3.42
N ALA A 59 -10.83 0.84 3.35
CA ALA A 59 -10.48 1.65 4.52
C ALA A 59 -11.74 2.30 5.14
N ARG A 60 -12.61 2.90 4.31
CA ARG A 60 -13.88 3.48 4.76
C ARG A 60 -14.77 2.44 5.43
N LYS A 61 -14.92 1.27 4.81
CA LYS A 61 -15.69 0.15 5.37
C LYS A 61 -15.13 -0.32 6.72
N SER A 62 -13.84 -0.16 6.93
CA SER A 62 -13.14 -0.50 8.17
C SER A 62 -13.12 0.61 9.22
N GLY A 63 -13.86 1.71 9.00
CA GLY A 63 -14.03 2.80 9.96
C GLY A 63 -13.05 3.96 9.81
N GLU A 64 -12.27 4.02 8.74
CA GLU A 64 -11.42 5.18 8.44
C GLU A 64 -12.28 6.42 8.13
N THR A 65 -11.76 7.61 8.47
CA THR A 65 -12.50 8.87 8.32
C THR A 65 -12.18 9.55 6.98
N GLU A 66 -13.17 10.22 6.38
CA GLU A 66 -12.94 11.02 5.16
C GLU A 66 -11.80 12.03 5.33
N ARG A 67 -11.70 12.66 6.51
CA ARG A 67 -10.63 13.61 6.84
C ARG A 67 -9.25 12.99 6.66
N ARG A 68 -9.05 11.77 7.16
CA ARG A 68 -7.78 11.04 7.05
C ARG A 68 -7.57 10.47 5.65
N LEU A 69 -8.61 9.95 4.99
CA LEU A 69 -8.54 9.46 3.60
C LEU A 69 -8.09 10.56 2.64
N TYR A 70 -8.59 11.79 2.79
CA TYR A 70 -8.18 12.91 1.95
C TYR A 70 -6.77 13.39 2.30
N ALA A 71 -6.44 13.42 3.60
CA ALA A 71 -5.17 13.90 4.11
C ALA A 71 -3.99 12.95 3.89
N VAL A 72 -4.20 11.64 3.67
CA VAL A 72 -3.11 10.66 3.58
C VAL A 72 -2.11 11.00 2.46
N SER A 73 -2.55 11.67 1.40
CA SER A 73 -1.67 12.11 0.31
C SER A 73 -0.69 13.22 0.71
N VAL A 74 -1.01 13.95 1.79
CA VAL A 74 -0.29 15.10 2.35
C VAL A 74 -0.02 14.91 3.85
N TRP A 75 0.08 13.66 4.29
CA TRP A 75 0.08 13.26 5.71
C TRP A 75 1.13 13.97 6.57
N ARG A 76 2.29 14.32 5.99
CA ARG A 76 3.42 14.97 6.68
C ARG A 76 3.03 16.29 7.35
N GLU A 77 2.16 17.06 6.69
CA GLU A 77 1.69 18.38 7.13
C GLU A 77 0.40 18.33 7.96
N THR A 78 0.03 17.15 8.46
CA THR A 78 -1.23 16.97 9.21
C THR A 78 -1.01 16.32 10.57
N PRO A 79 -1.83 16.66 11.58
CA PRO A 79 -1.75 16.08 12.91
C PRO A 79 -2.62 14.83 13.08
N PHE A 80 -3.17 14.26 12.01
CA PHE A 80 -4.21 13.21 12.10
C PHE A 80 -3.65 11.80 12.28
N PHE A 81 -2.35 11.61 12.04
CA PHE A 81 -1.69 10.31 12.01
C PHE A 81 -0.77 10.15 13.22
N THR A 82 -0.81 8.99 13.86
CA THR A 82 0.05 8.65 15.01
C THR A 82 1.51 8.52 14.60
N ASP A 83 2.45 8.55 15.55
CA ASP A 83 3.87 8.38 15.25
C ASP A 83 4.16 7.04 14.55
N ARG A 84 3.47 5.98 14.95
CA ARG A 84 3.52 4.66 14.30
C ARG A 84 3.01 4.69 12.86
N GLU A 85 1.89 5.36 12.60
CA GLU A 85 1.37 5.54 11.23
C GLU A 85 2.31 6.39 10.38
N ARG A 86 2.88 7.46 10.95
CA ARG A 86 3.85 8.34 10.27
C ARG A 86 5.12 7.59 9.90
N ALA A 87 5.63 6.73 10.78
CA ALA A 87 6.76 5.86 10.49
C ALA A 87 6.45 4.86 9.37
N ALA A 88 5.27 4.24 9.40
CA ALA A 88 4.86 3.35 8.31
C ALA A 88 4.66 4.06 6.98
N LEU A 89 4.06 5.26 6.99
CA LEU A 89 3.86 6.07 5.79
C LEU A 89 5.20 6.55 5.23
N ALA A 90 6.14 7.00 6.05
CA ALA A 90 7.50 7.34 5.62
C ALA A 90 8.18 6.14 4.93
N TRP A 91 8.16 4.97 5.57
CA TRP A 91 8.72 3.75 5.01
C TRP A 91 8.03 3.33 3.71
N THR A 92 6.70 3.50 3.63
CA THR A 92 5.91 3.25 2.42
C THR A 92 6.33 4.15 1.27
N GLU A 93 6.51 5.45 1.49
CA GLU A 93 6.97 6.37 0.45
C GLU A 93 8.38 6.04 -0.01
N SER A 94 9.25 5.67 0.94
CA SER A 94 10.64 5.31 0.70
C SER A 94 10.75 4.07 -0.18
N LEU A 95 10.13 2.95 0.21
CA LEU A 95 10.17 1.71 -0.56
C LEU A 95 9.38 1.76 -1.87
N THR A 96 8.30 2.54 -1.93
CA THR A 96 7.57 2.72 -3.20
C THR A 96 8.44 3.44 -4.24
N ARG A 97 9.28 4.38 -3.81
CA ARG A 97 10.24 5.11 -4.65
C ARG A 97 11.67 4.60 -4.50
N VAL A 98 11.87 3.31 -4.25
CA VAL A 98 13.19 2.74 -3.93
C VAL A 98 14.27 3.06 -4.98
N SER A 99 13.92 3.22 -6.26
CA SER A 99 14.85 3.62 -7.32
C SER A 99 15.38 5.06 -7.20
N GLU A 100 14.68 5.89 -6.42
CA GLU A 100 15.03 7.29 -6.16
C GLU A 100 15.63 7.42 -4.75
N THR A 101 14.96 6.86 -3.75
CA THR A 101 15.27 7.06 -2.32
C THR A 101 16.37 6.15 -1.82
N HIS A 102 16.49 4.94 -2.38
CA HIS A 102 17.38 3.88 -1.90
C HIS A 102 17.19 3.53 -0.40
N ALA A 103 16.00 3.79 0.16
CA ALA A 103 15.65 3.50 1.56
C ALA A 103 16.68 4.05 2.57
N PRO A 104 16.78 5.38 2.72
CA PRO A 104 17.82 6.00 3.55
C PRO A 104 17.67 5.63 5.03
N ASP A 105 18.80 5.60 5.75
CA ASP A 105 18.87 5.21 7.16
C ASP A 105 17.90 6.01 8.05
N ALA A 106 17.67 7.30 7.76
CA ALA A 106 16.73 8.12 8.51
C ALA A 106 15.28 7.60 8.46
N ASP A 107 14.83 7.07 7.32
CA ASP A 107 13.49 6.46 7.20
C ASP A 107 13.45 5.10 7.93
N TYR A 108 14.55 4.34 7.88
CA TYR A 108 14.69 3.07 8.59
C TYR A 108 14.72 3.26 10.13
N GLU A 109 15.43 4.27 10.62
CA GLU A 109 15.49 4.61 12.04
C GLU A 109 14.11 5.01 12.58
N LEU A 110 13.36 5.80 11.80
CA LEU A 110 11.98 6.17 12.15
C LEU A 110 11.08 4.92 12.23
N LEU A 111 11.19 4.02 11.25
CA LEU A 111 10.51 2.72 11.29
C LEU A 111 10.90 1.92 12.53
N SER A 112 12.20 1.77 12.79
CA SER A 112 12.74 0.97 13.89
C SER A 112 12.29 1.50 15.27
N SER A 113 12.05 2.81 15.39
CA SER A 113 11.53 3.41 16.63
C SER A 113 10.08 3.02 16.97
N GLN A 114 9.29 2.54 15.99
CA GLN A 114 7.86 2.26 16.15
C GLN A 114 7.48 0.79 15.92
N PHE A 115 8.36 -0.01 15.31
CA PHE A 115 8.07 -1.37 14.87
C PHE A 115 9.17 -2.35 15.32
N SER A 116 8.77 -3.50 15.86
CA SER A 116 9.67 -4.62 16.15
C SER A 116 10.28 -5.20 14.85
N PRO A 117 11.41 -5.94 14.92
CA PRO A 117 12.04 -6.50 13.73
C PRO A 117 11.10 -7.37 12.87
N SER A 118 10.18 -8.13 13.48
CA SER A 118 9.17 -8.90 12.74
C SER A 118 8.18 -7.97 12.03
N GLU A 119 7.67 -6.96 12.71
CA GLU A 119 6.73 -6.02 12.10
C GLU A 119 7.37 -5.17 10.99
N GLN A 120 8.68 -4.89 11.07
CA GLN A 120 9.43 -4.22 10.00
C GLN A 120 9.41 -5.05 8.71
N VAL A 121 9.60 -6.37 8.83
CA VAL A 121 9.51 -7.31 7.70
C VAL A 121 8.07 -7.41 7.21
N ASP A 122 7.10 -7.53 8.12
CA ASP A 122 5.68 -7.64 7.80
C ASP A 122 5.17 -6.41 7.02
N LEU A 123 5.53 -5.20 7.48
CA LEU A 123 5.17 -3.95 6.82
C LEU A 123 5.84 -3.86 5.44
N SER A 124 7.11 -4.23 5.34
CA SER A 124 7.84 -4.23 4.07
C SER A 124 7.22 -5.22 3.06
N LEU A 125 6.75 -6.38 3.53
CA LEU A 125 6.01 -7.35 2.71
C LEU A 125 4.67 -6.77 2.22
N ALA A 126 3.93 -6.07 3.09
CA ALA A 126 2.69 -5.39 2.70
C ALA A 126 2.96 -4.32 1.62
N ILE A 127 4.01 -3.51 1.77
CA ILE A 127 4.42 -2.50 0.80
C ILE A 127 4.83 -3.13 -0.54
N ALA A 128 5.61 -4.21 -0.52
CA ALA A 128 6.04 -4.93 -1.72
C ALA A 128 4.84 -5.56 -2.46
N THR A 129 3.88 -6.09 -1.71
CA THR A 129 2.67 -6.72 -2.25
C THR A 129 1.79 -5.71 -2.98
N ILE A 130 1.51 -4.55 -2.37
CA ILE A 130 0.73 -3.50 -3.06
C ILE A 130 1.48 -2.90 -4.26
N ASN A 131 2.80 -2.74 -4.16
CA ASN A 131 3.63 -2.27 -5.28
C ASN A 131 3.55 -3.24 -6.48
N SER A 132 3.45 -4.54 -6.22
CA SER A 132 3.26 -5.57 -7.25
C SER A 132 1.86 -5.50 -7.87
N TRP A 133 0.82 -5.34 -7.05
CA TRP A 133 -0.55 -5.12 -7.54
C TRP A 133 -0.68 -3.86 -8.40
N ASN A 134 -0.07 -2.75 -7.97
CA ASN A 134 -0.07 -1.49 -8.73
C ASN A 134 0.55 -1.69 -10.11
N ARG A 135 1.68 -2.42 -10.21
CA ARG A 135 2.36 -2.72 -11.48
C ARG A 135 1.48 -3.50 -12.44
N LEU A 136 0.77 -4.53 -11.95
CA LEU A 136 -0.17 -5.31 -12.76
C LEU A 136 -1.37 -4.46 -13.21
N ALA A 137 -2.01 -3.74 -12.28
CA ALA A 137 -3.19 -2.95 -12.58
C ALA A 137 -2.89 -1.80 -13.55
N VAL A 138 -1.82 -1.03 -13.34
CA VAL A 138 -1.40 0.06 -14.24
C VAL A 138 -0.91 -0.51 -15.57
N GLY A 139 -0.04 -1.53 -15.52
CA GLY A 139 0.53 -2.17 -16.71
C GLY A 139 -0.54 -2.70 -17.67
N PHE A 140 -1.64 -3.23 -17.15
CA PHE A 140 -2.72 -3.81 -17.94
C PHE A 140 -3.99 -2.96 -18.02
N ARG A 141 -3.95 -1.71 -17.53
CA ARG A 141 -5.08 -0.75 -17.52
C ARG A 141 -6.35 -1.30 -16.87
N LYS A 142 -6.20 -1.95 -15.72
CA LYS A 142 -7.36 -2.27 -14.87
C LYS A 142 -7.95 -0.95 -14.35
N MET A 143 -9.24 -0.74 -14.61
CA MET A 143 -9.95 0.49 -14.26
C MET A 143 -10.86 0.25 -13.03
N PRO A 144 -11.07 1.26 -12.17
CA PRO A 144 -12.14 1.20 -11.17
C PRO A 144 -13.52 1.07 -11.84
N GLN A 145 -14.51 0.61 -11.08
CA GLN A 145 -15.90 0.59 -11.55
C GLN A 145 -16.44 2.03 -11.60
N ALA A 146 -17.30 2.31 -12.57
CA ALA A 146 -17.96 3.61 -12.73
C ALA A 146 -19.29 3.65 -11.98
#